data_AF-A0A1G9M6E5-F1
#
_entry.id   AF-A0A1G9M6E5-F1
#
_cell.length_a   1.000
_cell.length_b   1.000
_cell.length_c   1.000
_cell.angle_alpha   90.00
_cell.angle_beta   90.00
_cell.angle_gamma   90.00
#
_symmetry.space_group_name_H-M   'P 1'
#
loop_
_entity.id
_entity.type
_entity.pdbx_description
1 polymer ?
#
loop_
_entity_poly.entity_id
_entity_poly.type
_entity_poly.pdbx_seq_one_letter_code
_entity_poly.pdbx_strand_id
1 'polypeptide(L)'
;MEIKRFETGPRMSQAVVYNNTVYLAGQVGNAGDDVVTQTKQALAEVDRLLALAGTDKTRILSATIWLADMADFPKMNSVWDAWAPQGHTPARATGEAKLATPEYLVEVIVVAAAA
;
A
#
# COMPACT_ATOMS: atom_id res chain seq x y z
N MET A 1 -9.24 23.61 -7.00
CA MET A 1 -9.22 22.21 -7.47
C MET A 1 -10.10 21.38 -6.55
N GLU A 2 -10.86 20.44 -7.10
CA GLU A 2 -11.80 19.58 -6.38
C GLU A 2 -11.09 18.34 -5.82
N ILE A 3 -11.57 17.82 -4.68
CA ILE A 3 -11.11 16.54 -4.13
C ILE A 3 -11.83 15.42 -4.87
N LYS A 4 -11.09 14.52 -5.52
CA LYS A 4 -11.65 13.32 -6.16
C LYS A 4 -11.49 12.12 -5.24
N ARG A 5 -12.55 11.32 -5.08
CA ARG A 5 -12.56 10.11 -4.25
C ARG A 5 -12.90 8.90 -5.10
N PHE A 6 -12.24 7.78 -4.83
CA PHE A 6 -12.47 6.52 -5.51
C PHE A 6 -12.93 5.47 -4.50
N GLU A 7 -13.89 4.64 -4.92
CA GLU A 7 -14.40 3.50 -4.14
C GLU A 7 -14.76 3.91 -2.71
N THR A 8 -15.63 4.91 -2.63
CA THR A 8 -16.06 5.47 -1.35
C THR A 8 -17.07 4.56 -0.70
N GLY A 9 -16.69 3.97 0.43
CA GLY A 9 -17.59 3.32 1.36
C GLY A 9 -18.03 4.25 2.50
N PRO A 10 -18.84 3.76 3.45
CA PRO A 10 -19.33 4.55 4.58
C PRO A 10 -18.24 4.94 5.60
N ARG A 11 -17.09 4.25 5.60
CA ARG A 11 -15.97 4.48 6.53
C ARG A 11 -14.79 5.22 5.90
N MET A 12 -14.46 4.89 4.64
CA MET A 12 -13.29 5.42 3.95
C MET A 12 -13.46 5.34 2.43
N SER A 13 -12.65 6.12 1.72
CA SER A 13 -12.39 5.95 0.28
C SER A 13 -11.09 5.16 0.12
N GLN A 14 -11.01 4.27 -0.86
CA GLN A 14 -9.76 3.52 -1.11
C GLN A 14 -8.66 4.40 -1.69
N ALA A 15 -9.03 5.43 -2.47
CA ALA A 15 -8.11 6.46 -2.90
C ALA A 15 -8.75 7.86 -2.86
N VAL A 16 -7.93 8.86 -2.56
CA VAL A 16 -8.29 10.28 -2.59
C VAL A 16 -7.22 11.03 -3.37
N VAL A 17 -7.64 11.88 -4.31
CA VAL A 17 -6.74 12.70 -5.12
C VAL A 17 -7.03 14.18 -4.86
N TYR A 18 -5.97 14.92 -4.52
CA TYR A 18 -6.03 16.36 -4.34
C TYR A 18 -4.67 16.98 -4.67
N ASN A 19 -4.68 18.10 -5.41
CA ASN A 19 -3.49 18.88 -5.74
C ASN A 19 -2.30 18.01 -6.23
N ASN A 20 -2.54 17.25 -7.29
CA ASN A 20 -1.58 16.31 -7.90
C ASN A 20 -0.98 15.27 -6.93
N THR A 21 -1.66 14.97 -5.82
CA THR A 21 -1.25 13.94 -4.87
C THR A 21 -2.35 12.91 -4.71
N VAL A 22 -1.97 11.63 -4.76
CA VAL A 22 -2.82 10.47 -4.54
C VAL A 22 -2.53 9.92 -3.15
N TYR A 23 -3.58 9.74 -2.34
CA TYR A 23 -3.53 9.11 -1.03
C TYR A 23 -4.32 7.81 -1.10
N LEU A 24 -3.68 6.69 -0.79
CA LEU A 24 -4.37 5.41 -0.66
C LEU A 24 -4.74 5.15 0.81
N ALA A 25 -5.86 4.46 1.03
CA ALA A 25 -6.11 3.81 2.30
C ALA A 25 -5.07 2.71 2.56
N GLY A 26 -5.01 2.17 3.78
CA GLY A 26 -4.18 1.01 4.10
C GLY A 26 -4.67 -0.23 3.35
N GLN A 27 -3.76 -0.83 2.56
CA GLN A 27 -4.04 -2.01 1.76
C GLN A 27 -3.53 -3.25 2.48
N VAL A 28 -4.38 -4.28 2.54
CA VAL A 28 -4.13 -5.56 3.21
C VAL A 28 -4.35 -6.71 2.24
N GLY A 29 -3.79 -7.87 2.55
CA GLY A 29 -4.12 -9.11 1.87
C GLY A 29 -5.41 -9.75 2.39
N ASN A 30 -5.67 -10.98 1.97
CA ASN A 30 -6.73 -11.81 2.55
C ASN A 30 -6.33 -12.27 3.96
N ALA A 31 -7.24 -12.11 4.91
CA ALA A 31 -7.06 -12.57 6.28
C ALA A 31 -6.78 -14.09 6.31
N GLY A 32 -5.73 -14.49 7.01
CA GLY A 32 -5.37 -15.89 7.26
C GLY A 32 -4.35 -16.48 6.28
N ASP A 33 -4.03 -15.78 5.20
CA ASP A 33 -2.92 -16.14 4.30
C ASP A 33 -1.56 -15.86 4.97
N ASP A 34 -0.48 -16.46 4.47
CA ASP A 34 0.87 -16.14 4.94
C ASP A 34 1.32 -14.72 4.54
N VAL A 35 2.32 -14.18 5.24
CA VAL A 35 2.79 -12.80 5.01
C VAL A 35 3.27 -12.55 3.58
N VAL A 36 3.82 -13.55 2.90
CA VAL A 36 4.31 -13.42 1.51
C VAL A 36 3.11 -13.19 0.58
N THR A 37 2.06 -13.99 0.77
CA THR A 37 0.83 -13.93 -0.01
C THR A 37 0.06 -12.64 0.29
N GLN A 38 -0.07 -12.27 1.56
CA GLN A 38 -0.70 -11.01 1.95
C GLN A 38 0.05 -9.79 1.40
N THR A 39 1.39 -9.81 1.42
CA THR A 39 2.19 -8.71 0.85
C THR A 39 1.95 -8.58 -0.65
N LYS A 40 1.91 -9.70 -1.39
CA LYS A 40 1.63 -9.69 -2.84
C LYS A 40 0.24 -9.10 -3.14
N GLN A 41 -0.77 -9.51 -2.37
CA GLN A 41 -2.14 -9.04 -2.54
C GLN A 41 -2.26 -7.54 -2.22
N ALA A 42 -1.68 -7.08 -1.10
CA ALA A 42 -1.66 -5.67 -0.74
C ALA A 42 -0.98 -4.80 -1.81
N LEU A 43 0.17 -5.24 -2.35
CA LEU A 43 0.88 -4.52 -3.40
C LEU A 43 0.15 -4.55 -4.75
N ALA A 44 -0.55 -5.63 -5.08
CA ALA A 44 -1.41 -5.68 -6.26
C ALA A 44 -2.58 -4.69 -6.16
N GLU A 45 -3.13 -4.51 -4.95
CA GLU A 45 -4.18 -3.54 -4.70
C GLU A 45 -3.67 -2.09 -4.77
N VAL A 46 -2.45 -1.84 -4.29
CA VAL A 46 -1.74 -0.57 -4.53
C VAL A 46 -1.64 -0.28 -6.03
N ASP A 47 -1.16 -1.23 -6.83
CA ASP A 47 -1.04 -1.05 -8.30
C ASP A 47 -2.41 -0.74 -8.94
N ARG A 48 -3.47 -1.46 -8.55
CA ARG A 48 -4.83 -1.27 -9.05
C ARG A 48 -5.37 0.13 -8.74
N LEU A 49 -5.19 0.59 -7.51
CA LEU A 49 -5.67 1.90 -7.06
C LEU A 49 -4.87 3.06 -7.66
N LEU A 50 -3.55 2.91 -7.81
CA LEU A 50 -2.72 3.89 -8.53
C LEU A 50 -3.16 4.00 -10.00
N ALA A 51 -3.38 2.88 -10.67
CA ALA A 51 -3.89 2.86 -12.04
C ALA A 51 -5.28 3.52 -12.15
N LEU A 52 -6.18 3.26 -11.21
CA LEU A 52 -7.50 3.90 -11.13
C LEU A 52 -7.39 5.43 -10.96
N ALA A 53 -6.38 5.90 -10.24
CA ALA A 53 -6.05 7.31 -10.08
C ALA A 53 -5.28 7.91 -11.28
N GLY A 54 -4.97 7.11 -12.31
CA GLY A 54 -4.25 7.55 -13.51
C GLY A 54 -2.75 7.75 -13.29
N THR A 55 -2.16 7.07 -12.30
CA THR A 55 -0.72 7.08 -11.99
C THR A 55 -0.21 5.64 -11.87
N ASP A 56 1.05 5.46 -11.49
CA ASP A 56 1.66 4.15 -11.31
C ASP A 56 2.72 4.14 -10.21
N LYS A 57 3.24 2.96 -9.89
CA LYS A 57 4.18 2.77 -8.77
C LYS A 57 5.49 3.54 -8.91
N THR A 58 5.92 3.93 -10.11
CA THR A 58 7.13 4.77 -10.32
C THR A 58 6.96 6.18 -9.77
N ARG A 59 5.73 6.58 -9.45
CA ARG A 59 5.37 7.90 -8.91
C ARG A 59 5.03 7.86 -7.42
N ILE A 60 5.28 6.74 -6.74
CA ILE A 60 5.09 6.67 -5.29
C ILE A 60 6.10 7.59 -4.61
N LEU A 61 5.58 8.47 -3.75
CA LEU A 61 6.38 9.40 -2.96
C LEU A 61 6.81 8.74 -1.65
N SER A 62 5.85 8.11 -0.96
CA SER A 62 6.11 7.41 0.29
C SER A 62 5.28 6.14 0.45
N ALA A 63 5.87 5.15 1.13
CA ALA A 63 5.21 3.94 1.59
C ALA A 63 5.49 3.70 3.07
N THR A 64 4.43 3.53 3.85
CA THR A 64 4.50 3.06 5.25
C THR A 64 3.99 1.64 5.30
N ILE A 65 4.76 0.74 5.89
CA ILE A 65 4.40 -0.67 6.03
C ILE A 65 4.32 -1.03 7.51
N TRP A 66 3.18 -1.57 7.91
CA TRP A 66 3.01 -2.17 9.23
C TRP A 66 3.06 -3.68 9.11
N LEU A 67 3.91 -4.32 9.91
CA LEU A 67 3.93 -5.76 10.09
C LEU A 67 3.35 -6.12 11.46
N ALA A 68 2.63 -7.22 11.54
CA ALA A 68 2.15 -7.76 12.82
C ALA A 68 3.30 -8.32 13.68
N ASP A 69 4.37 -8.83 13.04
CA ASP A 69 5.57 -9.37 13.67
C ASP A 69 6.80 -9.06 12.78
N MET A 70 7.84 -8.45 13.34
CA MET A 70 9.07 -8.11 12.62
C MET A 70 9.91 -9.33 12.22
N ALA A 71 9.62 -10.52 12.75
CA ALA A 71 10.19 -11.78 12.27
C ALA A 71 9.85 -12.05 10.80
N ASP A 72 8.75 -11.49 10.29
CA ASP A 72 8.33 -11.63 8.90
C ASP A 72 8.96 -10.57 7.96
N PHE A 73 9.74 -9.63 8.49
CA PHE A 73 10.37 -8.57 7.71
C PHE A 73 11.20 -9.06 6.52
N PRO A 74 12.06 -10.10 6.64
CA PRO A 74 12.80 -10.63 5.49
C PRO A 74 11.89 -11.22 4.41
N LYS A 75 10.80 -11.89 4.80
CA LYS A 75 9.84 -12.49 3.86
C LYS A 75 9.07 -11.42 3.11
N MET A 76 8.57 -10.41 3.83
CA MET A 76 7.89 -9.26 3.22
C MET A 76 8.83 -8.50 2.28
N ASN A 77 10.09 -8.25 2.68
CA ASN A 77 11.08 -7.58 1.83
C ASN A 77 11.35 -8.35 0.54
N SER A 78 11.39 -9.68 0.56
CA SER A 78 11.58 -10.46 -0.67
C SER A 78 10.50 -10.19 -1.73
N VAL A 79 9.27 -9.93 -1.29
CA VAL A 79 8.16 -9.55 -2.18
C VAL A 79 8.28 -8.09 -2.60
N TRP A 80 8.56 -7.20 -1.66
CA TRP A 80 8.75 -5.77 -1.93
C TRP A 80 9.85 -5.53 -2.97
N ASP A 81 11.03 -6.14 -2.79
CA ASP A 81 12.20 -5.93 -3.64
C ASP A 81 11.94 -6.39 -5.09
N ALA A 82 11.15 -7.45 -5.26
CA ALA A 82 10.71 -7.93 -6.58
C ALA A 82 9.65 -7.03 -7.23
N TRP A 83 8.83 -6.33 -6.43
CA TRP A 83 7.75 -5.47 -6.92
C TRP A 83 8.18 -4.02 -7.17
N ALA A 84 9.06 -3.47 -6.32
CA ALA A 84 9.41 -2.06 -6.32
C ALA A 84 10.06 -1.61 -7.64
N PRO A 85 9.73 -0.41 -8.15
CA PRO A 85 10.29 0.09 -9.40
C PRO A 85 11.75 0.52 -9.21
N GLN A 86 12.69 -0.31 -9.65
CA GLN A 86 14.12 -0.04 -9.52
C GLN A 86 14.50 1.30 -10.17
N GLY A 87 15.32 2.09 -9.46
CA GLY A 87 15.65 3.47 -9.82
C GLY A 87 14.57 4.53 -9.48
N HIS A 88 13.39 4.10 -9.06
CA HIS A 88 12.25 4.96 -8.67
C HIS A 88 11.62 4.50 -7.34
N THR A 89 12.40 3.85 -6.47
CA THR A 89 11.91 3.34 -5.19
C THR A 89 11.47 4.50 -4.29
N PRO A 90 10.34 4.40 -3.59
CA PRO A 90 9.82 5.50 -2.77
C PRO A 90 10.59 5.67 -1.47
N ALA A 91 10.39 6.81 -0.79
CA ALA A 91 10.70 6.88 0.63
C ALA A 91 9.89 5.82 1.38
N ARG A 92 10.52 5.04 2.25
CA ARG A 92 9.88 3.88 2.89
C ARG A 92 10.16 3.84 4.37
N ALA A 93 9.11 3.59 5.15
CA ALA A 93 9.18 3.24 6.57
C ALA A 93 8.54 1.87 6.80
N THR A 94 9.10 1.08 7.70
CA THR A 94 8.48 -0.17 8.16
C THR A 94 8.60 -0.28 9.66
N GLY A 95 7.50 -0.65 10.31
CA GLY A 95 7.45 -0.84 11.76
C GLY A 95 6.53 -1.99 12.12
N GLU A 96 6.58 -2.37 13.40
CA GLU A 96 5.70 -3.38 13.96
C GLU A 96 4.49 -2.73 14.61
N ALA A 97 3.28 -3.24 14.35
CA ALA A 97 2.05 -2.77 14.96
C ALA A 97 0.99 -3.89 14.97
N LYS A 98 0.07 -3.84 15.95
CA LYS A 98 -1.14 -4.67 15.89
C LYS A 98 -2.06 -4.14 14.80
N LEU A 99 -2.52 -5.03 13.91
CA LEU A 99 -3.43 -4.71 12.81
C LEU A 99 -4.90 -4.89 13.22
N ALA A 100 -5.81 -4.54 12.31
CA ALA A 100 -7.25 -4.53 12.57
C ALA A 100 -7.82 -5.88 13.05
N THR A 101 -7.23 -6.99 12.61
CA THR A 101 -7.52 -8.34 13.11
C THR A 101 -6.21 -9.15 13.25
N PRO A 102 -6.17 -10.20 14.08
CA PRO A 102 -4.98 -11.05 14.24
C PRO A 102 -4.54 -11.77 12.97
N GLU A 103 -5.45 -11.95 12.02
CA GLU A 103 -5.21 -12.66 10.75
C GLU A 103 -4.55 -11.77 9.69
N TYR A 104 -4.53 -10.45 9.88
CA TYR A 104 -3.74 -9.55 9.05
C TYR A 104 -2.31 -9.51 9.55
N LEU A 105 -1.36 -9.72 8.64
CA LEU A 105 0.07 -9.77 8.93
C LEU A 105 0.84 -8.58 8.36
N VAL A 106 0.29 -7.90 7.36
CA VAL A 106 0.88 -6.73 6.72
C VAL A 106 -0.18 -5.73 6.27
N GLU A 107 0.11 -4.44 6.43
CA GLU A 107 -0.67 -3.32 5.87
C GLU A 107 0.27 -2.33 5.16
N VAL A 108 -0.08 -1.92 3.95
CA VAL A 108 0.73 -1.02 3.11
C VAL A 108 -0.05 0.27 2.83
N ILE A 109 0.52 1.41 3.22
CA ILE A 109 -0.08 2.74 3.06
C ILE A 109 0.78 3.55 2.10
N VAL A 110 0.17 4.14 1.08
CA VAL A 110 0.89 4.79 -0.03
C VAL A 110 0.41 6.22 -0.26
N VAL A 111 1.39 7.10 -0.50
CA VAL A 111 1.18 8.42 -1.09
C VAL A 111 1.96 8.50 -2.39
N ALA A 112 1.33 8.95 -3.47
CA ALA A 112 1.94 9.05 -4.80
C ALA A 112 1.67 10.41 -5.45
N ALA A 113 2.47 10.78 -6.43
CA ALA A 113 2.15 11.90 -7.31
C ALA A 113 1.13 11.45 -8.36
N ALA A 114 0.10 12.26 -8.60
CA ALA A 114 -0.75 12.12 -9.77
C ALA A 114 0.05 12.42 -11.05
N ALA A 115 -0.45 12.00 -12.21
CA ALA A 115 0.13 12.38 -13.50
C ALA A 115 0.10 13.90 -13.73
#